data_AF-A0A8J1W3C7-F1
#
_entry.id   AF-A0A8J1W3C7-F1
#
_cell.length_a   1.000
_cell.length_b   1.000
_cell.length_c   1.000
_cell.angle_alpha   90.00
_cell.angle_beta   90.00
_cell.angle_gamma   90.00
#
_symmetry.space_group_name_H-M   'P 1'
#
loop_
_entity.id
_entity.type
_entity.pdbx_description
1 polymer ?
#
loop_
_entity_poly.entity_id
_entity_poly.type
_entity_poly.pdbx_seq_one_letter_code
_entity_poly.pdbx_strand_id
1 'polypeptide(L)'
;MQYTYEPGEASKHSLKEHHALAKAATDGEVYAESDLRFIADEVIPGLFRHTRQARFLRRGWVVELGLILFSLMAAGLEITHQCAFSDILALAPPRCEMCYSNVFLFLLVILAAIWFLNLYLFALLKSRGFHFNRTTLHEGLYLSHPDIPPMAITMYLYLTAILVLLWGAGIYIFFKSTTQCMRGGARFARPRSMPLMIVLGLSEVFVPVSLLLLRR
;
A
#
# COMPACT_ATOMS: atom_id res chain seq x y z
N MET A 1 -51.82 1.41 -50.86
CA MET A 1 -51.62 1.44 -49.41
C MET A 1 -50.18 1.85 -49.16
N GLN A 2 -49.98 3.05 -48.62
CA GLN A 2 -48.67 3.68 -48.42
C GLN A 2 -48.36 3.54 -46.93
N TYR A 3 -47.35 2.73 -46.59
CA TYR A 3 -46.91 2.58 -45.21
C TYR A 3 -45.97 3.75 -44.88
N THR A 4 -46.46 4.72 -44.13
CA THR A 4 -45.65 5.74 -43.48
C THR A 4 -44.86 5.10 -42.35
N TYR A 5 -43.54 5.02 -42.52
CA TYR A 5 -42.61 4.58 -41.49
C TYR A 5 -42.35 5.77 -40.55
N GLU A 6 -42.90 5.74 -39.34
CA GLU A 6 -42.51 6.70 -38.30
C GLU A 6 -41.10 6.33 -37.79
N PRO A 7 -40.09 7.20 -37.96
CA PRO A 7 -38.77 6.97 -37.40
C PRO A 7 -38.87 6.99 -35.87
N GLY A 8 -38.91 5.78 -35.31
CA GLY A 8 -39.26 5.48 -33.93
C GLY A 8 -38.33 6.06 -32.88
N GLU A 9 -38.93 6.24 -31.70
CA GLU A 9 -38.39 6.63 -30.41
C GLU A 9 -37.08 5.95 -29.96
N ALA A 10 -36.65 4.87 -30.61
CA ALA A 10 -35.39 4.16 -30.31
C ALA A 10 -34.14 5.05 -30.42
N SER A 11 -34.14 6.04 -31.33
CA SER A 11 -32.99 6.96 -31.50
C SER A 11 -32.85 7.96 -30.34
N LYS A 12 -33.97 8.37 -29.72
CA LYS A 12 -33.94 9.34 -28.61
C LYS A 12 -33.43 8.71 -27.30
N HIS A 13 -33.58 7.40 -27.13
CA HIS A 13 -33.07 6.70 -25.95
C HIS A 13 -31.54 6.60 -25.98
N SER A 14 -30.96 6.23 -27.12
CA SER A 14 -29.50 6.14 -27.29
C SER A 14 -28.80 7.50 -27.10
N LEU A 15 -29.38 8.60 -27.61
CA LEU A 15 -28.79 9.93 -27.45
C LEU A 15 -28.73 10.39 -25.98
N LYS A 16 -29.74 10.04 -25.17
CA LYS A 16 -29.77 10.38 -23.74
C LYS A 16 -28.70 9.62 -22.95
N GLU A 17 -28.48 8.34 -23.27
CA GLU A 17 -27.42 7.54 -22.64
C GLU A 17 -26.03 8.08 -22.96
N HIS A 18 -25.77 8.46 -24.22
CA HIS A 18 -24.48 9.06 -24.59
C HIS A 18 -24.21 10.41 -23.90
N HIS A 19 -25.24 11.25 -23.74
CA HIS A 19 -25.10 12.51 -22.98
C HIS A 19 -24.86 12.28 -21.49
N ALA A 20 -25.50 11.26 -20.89
CA ALA A 20 -25.28 10.92 -19.48
C ALA A 20 -23.85 10.39 -19.23
N LEU A 21 -23.33 9.55 -20.13
CA LEU A 21 -21.96 9.04 -20.06
C LEU A 21 -20.92 10.14 -20.25
N ALA A 22 -21.13 11.03 -21.22
CA ALA A 22 -20.22 12.17 -21.46
C ALA A 22 -20.17 13.10 -20.23
N LYS A 23 -21.33 13.37 -19.60
CA LYS A 23 -21.40 14.17 -18.38
C LYS A 23 -20.71 13.50 -17.19
N ALA A 24 -20.92 12.20 -17.00
CA ALA A 24 -20.25 11.45 -15.94
C ALA A 24 -18.71 11.43 -16.10
N ALA A 25 -18.23 11.35 -17.34
CA ALA A 25 -16.80 11.43 -17.64
C ALA A 25 -16.21 12.81 -17.32
N THR A 26 -16.88 13.89 -17.74
CA THR A 26 -16.43 15.26 -17.44
C THR A 26 -16.48 15.57 -15.94
N ASP A 27 -17.55 15.13 -15.26
CA ASP A 27 -17.67 15.36 -13.82
C ASP A 27 -16.55 14.60 -13.08
N GLY A 28 -16.21 13.38 -13.50
CA GLY A 28 -15.10 12.58 -12.93
C GLY A 28 -13.72 13.23 -13.08
N GLU A 29 -13.42 13.84 -14.23
CA GLU A 29 -12.14 14.55 -14.43
C GLU A 29 -12.04 15.80 -13.54
N VAL A 30 -13.13 16.53 -13.37
CA VAL A 30 -13.17 17.72 -12.51
C VAL A 30 -12.92 17.36 -11.04
N TYR A 31 -13.47 16.24 -10.55
CA TYR A 31 -13.19 15.76 -9.20
C TYR A 31 -11.72 15.38 -9.00
N ALA A 32 -11.13 14.65 -9.95
CA ALA A 32 -9.71 14.25 -9.87
C ALA A 32 -8.76 15.46 -9.83
N GLU A 33 -9.04 16.52 -10.61
CA GLU A 33 -8.24 17.73 -10.58
C GLU A 33 -8.38 18.49 -9.25
N SER A 34 -9.59 18.54 -8.68
CA SER A 34 -9.83 19.20 -7.39
C SER A 34 -9.10 18.48 -6.23
N ASP A 35 -9.08 17.14 -6.23
CA ASP A 35 -8.38 16.34 -5.23
C ASP A 35 -6.85 16.51 -5.31
N LEU A 36 -6.30 16.55 -6.53
CA LEU A 36 -4.88 16.80 -6.76
C LEU A 36 -4.45 18.18 -6.24
N ARG A 37 -5.27 19.21 -6.47
CA ARG A 37 -5.01 20.57 -5.97
C ARG A 37 -5.06 20.61 -4.44
N PHE A 38 -6.04 19.97 -3.82
CA PHE A 38 -6.11 19.85 -2.36
C PHE A 38 -4.85 19.21 -1.76
N ILE A 39 -4.35 18.13 -2.37
CA ILE A 39 -3.12 17.48 -1.93
C ILE A 39 -1.93 18.44 -2.09
N ALA A 40 -1.81 19.11 -3.24
CA ALA A 40 -0.69 19.98 -3.55
C ALA A 40 -0.63 21.23 -2.66
N ASP A 41 -1.78 21.85 -2.39
CA ASP A 41 -1.85 23.17 -1.75
C ASP A 41 -2.02 23.07 -0.22
N GLU A 42 -2.68 22.03 0.29
CA GLU A 42 -2.92 21.89 1.74
C GLU A 42 -2.06 20.79 2.37
N VAL A 43 -2.07 19.59 1.78
CA VAL A 43 -1.44 18.41 2.42
C VAL A 43 0.08 18.52 2.38
N ILE A 44 0.66 18.82 1.21
CA ILE A 44 2.12 18.88 1.06
C ILE A 44 2.74 20.01 1.92
N PRO A 45 2.24 21.27 1.88
CA PRO A 45 2.81 22.34 2.69
C PRO A 45 2.58 22.12 4.19
N GLY A 46 1.39 21.62 4.57
CA GLY A 46 1.09 21.24 5.95
C GLY A 46 2.05 20.16 6.45
N LEU A 47 2.32 19.14 5.62
CA LEU A 47 3.26 18.09 5.94
C LEU A 47 4.68 18.64 6.13
N PHE A 48 5.19 19.46 5.20
CA PHE A 48 6.52 20.06 5.34
C PHE A 48 6.64 20.98 6.56
N ARG A 49 5.59 21.75 6.87
CA ARG A 49 5.54 22.63 8.04
C ARG A 49 5.66 21.81 9.33
N HIS A 50 4.85 20.76 9.50
CA HIS A 50 4.81 19.96 10.73
C HIS A 50 5.95 18.94 10.84
N THR A 51 6.61 18.57 9.73
CA THR A 51 7.75 17.64 9.73
C THR A 51 9.12 18.34 9.63
N ARG A 52 9.16 19.68 9.62
CA ARG A 52 10.40 20.45 9.40
C ARG A 52 11.54 20.08 10.35
N GLN A 53 11.22 19.81 11.61
CA GLN A 53 12.20 19.43 12.65
C GLN A 53 12.53 17.92 12.60
N ALA A 54 11.60 17.09 12.15
CA ALA A 54 11.72 15.63 12.10
C ALA A 54 12.33 15.14 10.78
N ARG A 55 13.54 15.61 10.44
CA ARG A 55 14.25 15.21 9.19
C ARG A 55 14.42 13.69 9.06
N PHE A 56 14.58 12.98 10.18
CA PHE A 56 14.67 11.52 10.21
C PHE A 56 13.37 10.85 9.81
N LEU A 57 12.22 11.40 10.21
CA LEU A 57 10.90 10.88 9.83
C LEU A 57 10.73 10.89 8.31
N ARG A 58 11.05 12.02 7.68
CA ARG A 58 10.94 12.18 6.23
C ARG A 58 11.82 11.18 5.47
N ARG A 59 13.04 10.94 5.95
CA ARG A 59 13.94 9.93 5.36
C ARG A 59 13.38 8.52 5.56
N GLY A 60 12.85 8.22 6.75
CA GLY A 60 12.19 6.96 7.05
C GLY A 60 11.07 6.66 6.07
N TRP A 61 10.18 7.63 5.82
CA TRP A 61 9.08 7.45 4.88
C TRP A 61 9.51 7.19 3.44
N VAL A 62 10.55 7.89 2.95
CA VAL A 62 11.08 7.64 1.60
C VAL A 62 11.65 6.24 1.48
N VAL A 63 12.38 5.80 2.51
CA VAL A 63 12.94 4.45 2.58
C VAL A 63 11.82 3.41 2.62
N GLU A 64 10.79 3.65 3.44
CA GLU A 64 9.63 2.77 3.57
C GLU A 64 8.84 2.66 2.27
N LEU A 65 8.55 3.79 1.62
CA LEU A 65 7.92 3.83 0.30
C LEU A 65 8.74 3.04 -0.74
N GLY A 66 10.06 3.22 -0.74
CA GLY A 66 10.97 2.47 -1.61
C GLY A 66 10.93 0.96 -1.36
N LEU A 67 10.81 0.54 -0.10
CA LEU A 67 10.76 -0.87 0.28
C LEU A 67 9.42 -1.52 -0.11
N ILE A 68 8.30 -0.80 -0.01
CA ILE A 68 7.00 -1.31 -0.47
C ILE A 68 7.02 -1.46 -2.00
N LEU A 69 7.51 -0.45 -2.73
CA LEU A 69 7.64 -0.50 -4.19
C LEU A 69 8.56 -1.64 -4.63
N PHE A 70 9.69 -1.82 -3.95
CA PHE A 70 10.59 -2.94 -4.19
C PHE A 70 9.90 -4.28 -3.96
N SER A 71 9.11 -4.41 -2.89
CA SER A 71 8.37 -5.63 -2.56
C SER A 71 7.31 -5.96 -3.61
N LEU A 72 6.58 -4.95 -4.10
CA LEU A 72 5.61 -5.11 -5.19
C LEU A 72 6.30 -5.50 -6.51
N MET A 73 7.41 -4.84 -6.84
CA MET A 73 8.19 -5.20 -8.03
C MET A 73 8.69 -6.65 -7.93
N ALA A 74 9.19 -7.05 -6.77
CA ALA A 74 9.68 -8.40 -6.56
C ALA A 74 8.56 -9.45 -6.63
N ALA A 75 7.38 -9.16 -6.06
CA ALA A 75 6.21 -10.01 -6.23
C ALA A 75 5.76 -10.11 -7.69
N GLY A 76 5.78 -8.99 -8.44
CA GLY A 76 5.46 -8.97 -9.87
C GLY A 76 6.42 -9.82 -10.70
N LEU A 77 7.73 -9.71 -10.45
CA LEU A 77 8.74 -10.51 -11.12
C LEU A 77 8.56 -12.01 -10.85
N GLU A 78 8.23 -12.39 -9.62
CA GLU A 78 7.92 -13.78 -9.25
C GLU A 78 6.66 -14.30 -9.97
N ILE A 79 5.58 -13.50 -10.06
CA ILE A 79 4.33 -13.88 -10.76
C ILE A 79 4.59 -14.10 -12.25
N THR A 80 5.43 -13.27 -12.88
CA THR A 80 5.71 -13.39 -14.32
C THR A 80 6.62 -14.57 -14.68
N HIS A 81 7.06 -15.37 -13.68
CA HIS A 81 8.03 -16.45 -13.85
C HIS A 81 9.34 -16.01 -14.51
N GLN A 82 9.60 -14.70 -14.58
CA GLN A 82 10.85 -14.16 -15.07
C GLN A 82 11.84 -14.31 -13.92
N CYS A 83 12.78 -15.25 -14.06
CA CYS A 83 13.86 -15.49 -13.12
C CYS A 83 14.86 -14.32 -13.01
N ALA A 84 14.42 -13.07 -13.06
CA ALA A 84 15.27 -11.89 -13.14
C ALA A 84 16.19 -11.75 -11.92
N PHE A 85 15.72 -12.07 -10.70
CA PHE A 85 16.56 -12.05 -9.50
C PHE A 85 17.57 -13.20 -9.44
N SER A 86 17.30 -14.29 -10.15
CA SER A 86 18.25 -15.39 -10.29
C SER A 86 19.50 -14.95 -11.02
N ASP A 87 19.35 -14.17 -12.09
CA ASP A 87 20.45 -13.78 -12.97
C ASP A 87 21.27 -12.61 -12.40
N ILE A 88 20.67 -11.74 -11.59
CA ILE A 88 21.35 -10.59 -10.98
C ILE A 88 22.22 -11.01 -9.78
N LEU A 89 21.81 -12.05 -9.02
CA LEU A 89 22.49 -12.45 -7.78
C LEU A 89 23.27 -13.77 -7.85
N ALA A 90 23.19 -14.56 -8.93
CA ALA A 90 23.78 -15.91 -8.93
C ALA A 90 24.78 -16.22 -10.05
N LEU A 91 25.95 -16.65 -9.60
CA LEU A 91 26.98 -17.43 -10.32
C LEU A 91 26.55 -18.91 -10.60
N ALA A 92 25.25 -19.24 -10.60
CA ALA A 92 24.78 -20.63 -10.72
C ALA A 92 23.53 -20.74 -11.62
N PRO A 93 23.40 -21.83 -12.40
CA PRO A 93 22.41 -21.93 -13.48
C PRO A 93 20.95 -21.85 -12.98
N PRO A 94 20.06 -21.22 -13.77
CA PRO A 94 18.70 -20.90 -13.34
C PRO A 94 17.83 -22.15 -13.35
N ARG A 95 17.52 -22.69 -12.18
CA ARG A 95 16.29 -23.50 -12.00
C ARG A 95 15.23 -22.58 -11.40
N CYS A 96 14.27 -22.21 -12.24
CA CYS A 96 13.14 -21.36 -11.89
C CYS A 96 12.02 -22.22 -11.31
N GLU A 97 12.23 -22.75 -10.10
CA GLU A 97 11.18 -23.47 -9.39
C GLU A 97 10.52 -22.54 -8.38
N MET A 98 9.20 -22.34 -8.55
CA MET A 98 8.33 -21.58 -7.66
C MET A 98 8.49 -22.08 -6.22
N CYS A 99 9.27 -21.37 -5.40
CA CYS A 99 9.44 -21.69 -3.99
C CYS A 99 8.36 -21.06 -3.10
N TYR A 100 7.45 -20.26 -3.68
CA TYR A 100 6.38 -19.58 -2.97
C TYR A 100 5.02 -20.12 -3.37
N SER A 101 4.15 -20.22 -2.37
CA SER A 101 2.73 -20.42 -2.64
C SER A 101 2.14 -19.14 -3.24
N ASN A 102 1.27 -19.26 -4.25
CA ASN A 102 0.48 -18.13 -4.76
C ASN A 102 -0.27 -17.38 -3.63
N VAL A 103 -0.62 -18.09 -2.56
CA VAL A 103 -1.23 -17.51 -1.35
C VAL A 103 -0.30 -16.49 -0.69
N PHE A 104 1.01 -16.74 -0.64
CA PHE A 104 1.99 -15.82 -0.07
C PHE A 104 2.15 -14.56 -0.93
N LEU A 105 2.21 -14.72 -2.26
CA LEU A 105 2.29 -13.59 -3.18
C LEU A 105 1.05 -12.70 -3.10
N PHE A 106 -0.14 -13.31 -3.03
CA PHE A 106 -1.38 -12.57 -2.86
C PHE A 106 -1.44 -11.83 -1.51
N LEU A 107 -1.00 -12.48 -0.43
CA LEU A 107 -0.88 -11.84 0.88
C LEU A 107 0.06 -10.64 0.86
N LEU A 108 1.18 -10.72 0.13
CA LEU A 108 2.14 -9.63 -0.01
C LEU A 108 1.54 -8.42 -0.74
N VAL A 109 0.75 -8.64 -1.79
CA VAL A 109 0.03 -7.56 -2.49
C VAL A 109 -0.99 -6.89 -1.57
N ILE A 110 -1.77 -7.68 -0.82
CA ILE A 110 -2.73 -7.14 0.17
C ILE A 110 -2.00 -6.34 1.24
N LEU A 111 -0.90 -6.89 1.78
CA LEU A 111 -0.09 -6.23 2.79
C LEU A 111 0.41 -4.88 2.27
N ALA A 112 0.99 -4.84 1.07
CA ALA A 112 1.46 -3.61 0.44
C ALA A 112 0.33 -2.58 0.25
N ALA A 113 -0.85 -3.00 -0.21
CA ALA A 113 -1.99 -2.11 -0.39
C ALA A 113 -2.48 -1.48 0.93
N ILE A 114 -2.62 -2.30 1.98
CA ILE A 114 -3.02 -1.84 3.32
C ILE A 114 -1.94 -0.93 3.91
N TRP A 115 -0.67 -1.24 3.65
CA TRP A 115 0.47 -0.44 4.07
C TRP A 115 0.46 0.95 3.43
N PHE A 116 0.26 1.03 2.11
CA PHE A 116 0.11 2.30 1.41
C PHE A 116 -1.01 3.16 2.00
N LEU A 117 -2.16 2.55 2.27
CA LEU A 117 -3.29 3.24 2.88
C LEU A 117 -2.97 3.73 4.29
N ASN A 118 -2.24 2.93 5.08
CA ASN A 118 -1.80 3.30 6.42
C ASN A 118 -0.83 4.49 6.39
N LEU A 119 0.17 4.46 5.51
CA LEU A 119 1.11 5.57 5.28
C LEU A 119 0.40 6.85 4.82
N TYR A 120 -0.57 6.71 3.92
CA TYR A 120 -1.38 7.83 3.43
C TYR A 120 -2.16 8.50 4.57
N LEU A 121 -2.88 7.71 5.38
CA LEU A 121 -3.60 8.23 6.55
C LEU A 121 -2.66 8.85 7.58
N PHE A 122 -1.50 8.25 7.82
CA PHE A 122 -0.50 8.82 8.70
C PHE A 122 0.00 10.18 8.20
N ALA A 123 0.27 10.31 6.90
CA ALA A 123 0.69 11.56 6.28
C ALA A 123 -0.40 12.64 6.38
N LEU A 124 -1.68 12.28 6.18
CA LEU A 124 -2.81 13.19 6.37
C LEU A 124 -2.98 13.63 7.82
N LEU A 125 -2.85 12.72 8.78
CA LEU A 125 -2.89 13.07 10.19
C LEU A 125 -1.73 14.01 10.55
N LYS A 126 -0.54 13.73 10.03
CA LYS A 126 0.65 14.56 10.25
C LYS A 126 0.58 15.93 9.58
N SER A 127 -0.03 16.05 8.40
CA SER A 127 -0.19 17.35 7.73
C SER A 127 -1.05 18.33 8.54
N ARG A 128 -1.99 17.79 9.35
CA ARG A 128 -2.81 18.55 10.31
C ARG A 128 -2.19 18.70 11.71
N GLY A 129 -0.91 18.36 11.87
CA GLY A 129 -0.22 18.52 13.15
C GLY A 129 -0.58 17.47 14.20
N PHE A 130 -1.04 16.28 13.82
CA PHE A 130 -1.30 15.21 14.78
C PHE A 130 0.02 14.71 15.43
N HIS A 131 0.05 14.72 16.77
CA HIS A 131 1.17 14.21 17.56
C HIS A 131 0.73 12.99 18.37
N PHE A 132 1.42 11.87 18.15
CA PHE A 132 1.15 10.65 18.88
C PHE A 132 1.86 10.72 20.25
N ASN A 133 1.10 10.85 21.33
CA ASN A 133 1.66 10.74 22.68
C ASN A 133 1.37 9.35 23.24
N ARG A 134 2.41 8.58 23.57
CA ARG A 134 2.28 7.20 24.04
C ARG A 134 1.57 7.08 25.38
N THR A 135 1.78 8.05 26.26
CA THR A 135 1.27 8.00 27.63
C THR A 135 -0.23 8.23 27.69
N THR A 136 -0.82 8.80 26.64
CA THR A 136 -2.18 9.29 26.62
C THR A 136 -2.88 8.91 25.31
N LEU A 137 -2.78 7.65 24.90
CA LEU A 137 -3.43 7.16 23.68
C LEU A 137 -4.96 7.33 23.73
N HIS A 138 -5.54 7.19 24.93
CA HIS A 138 -6.97 7.39 25.17
C HIS A 138 -7.35 8.87 25.27
N GLU A 139 -6.58 9.70 25.96
CA GLU A 139 -6.89 11.14 26.09
C GLU A 139 -6.58 11.92 24.81
N GLY A 140 -5.62 11.47 24.01
CA GLY A 140 -5.28 12.08 22.71
C GLY A 140 -6.39 11.95 21.66
N LEU A 141 -7.33 11.00 21.83
CA LEU A 141 -8.55 10.93 21.00
C LEU A 141 -9.56 12.02 21.37
N TYR A 142 -9.59 12.46 22.62
CA TYR A 142 -10.54 13.46 23.11
C TYR A 142 -9.99 14.89 23.05
N LEU A 143 -8.66 15.06 23.11
CA LEU A 143 -7.98 16.35 22.94
C LEU A 143 -7.45 16.58 21.51
N SER A 144 -7.79 15.72 20.54
CA SER A 144 -7.35 15.94 19.16
C SER A 144 -7.90 17.27 18.65
N HIS A 145 -7.08 18.02 17.91
CA HIS A 145 -7.49 19.27 17.28
C HIS A 145 -8.89 19.17 16.67
N PRO A 146 -9.75 20.20 16.81
CA PRO A 146 -11.14 20.17 16.36
C PRO A 146 -11.26 19.90 14.85
N ASP A 147 -10.19 20.13 14.08
CA ASP A 147 -10.15 19.95 12.62
C ASP A 147 -9.84 18.51 12.17
N ILE A 148 -9.57 17.58 13.09
CA ILE A 148 -9.25 16.19 12.75
C ILE A 148 -10.46 15.29 13.04
N PRO A 149 -11.06 14.64 12.03
CA PRO A 149 -12.18 13.75 12.26
C PRO A 149 -11.72 12.52 13.07
N PRO A 150 -12.42 12.16 14.17
CA PRO A 150 -12.02 11.03 15.02
C PRO A 150 -12.05 9.70 14.25
N MET A 151 -12.88 9.62 13.20
CA MET A 151 -12.97 8.48 12.30
C MET A 151 -11.65 8.18 11.58
N ALA A 152 -10.86 9.20 11.22
CA ALA A 152 -9.58 9.01 10.56
C ALA A 152 -8.54 8.39 11.51
N ILE A 153 -8.55 8.83 12.78
CA ILE A 153 -7.66 8.31 13.83
C ILE A 153 -8.00 6.84 14.12
N THR A 154 -9.29 6.51 14.30
CA THR A 154 -9.71 5.13 14.54
C THR A 154 -9.41 4.23 13.36
N MET A 155 -9.66 4.69 12.12
CA MET A 155 -9.30 3.96 10.90
C MET A 155 -7.79 3.67 10.83
N TYR A 156 -6.94 4.66 11.12
CA TYR A 156 -5.49 4.46 11.19
C TYR A 156 -5.09 3.41 12.22
N LEU A 157 -5.70 3.44 13.42
CA LEU A 157 -5.45 2.45 14.48
C LEU A 157 -5.88 1.04 14.06
N TYR A 158 -7.06 0.89 13.46
CA TYR A 158 -7.54 -0.41 12.95
C TYR A 158 -6.64 -0.95 11.84
N LEU A 159 -6.25 -0.11 10.88
CA LEU A 159 -5.33 -0.51 9.81
C LEU A 159 -3.98 -0.95 10.38
N THR A 160 -3.47 -0.22 11.37
CA THR A 160 -2.21 -0.59 12.05
C THR A 160 -2.34 -1.96 12.74
N ALA A 161 -3.46 -2.23 13.42
CA ALA A 161 -3.70 -3.53 14.04
C ALA A 161 -3.81 -4.66 13.00
N ILE A 162 -4.52 -4.42 11.89
CA ILE A 162 -4.64 -5.37 10.78
C ILE A 162 -3.26 -5.66 10.17
N LEU A 163 -2.43 -4.63 9.96
CA LEU A 163 -1.06 -4.80 9.46
C LEU A 163 -0.23 -5.71 10.38
N VAL A 164 -0.30 -5.50 11.70
CA VAL A 164 0.41 -6.36 12.67
C VAL A 164 -0.07 -7.82 12.60
N LEU A 165 -1.38 -8.05 12.44
CA LEU A 165 -1.94 -9.40 12.29
C LEU A 165 -1.52 -10.07 10.98
N LEU A 166 -1.60 -9.34 9.86
CA LEU A 166 -1.18 -9.82 8.54
C LEU A 166 0.31 -10.14 8.52
N TRP A 167 1.12 -9.36 9.22
CA TRP A 167 2.54 -9.61 9.40
C TRP A 167 2.80 -10.92 10.14
N GLY A 168 2.11 -11.14 11.26
CA GLY A 168 2.18 -12.41 11.99
C GLY A 168 1.78 -13.61 11.11
N ALA A 169 0.75 -13.45 10.29
CA ALA A 169 0.33 -14.47 9.32
C ALA A 169 1.38 -14.70 8.21
N GLY A 170 1.97 -13.63 7.69
CA GLY A 170 3.03 -13.68 6.66
C GLY A 170 4.26 -14.44 7.15
N ILE A 171 4.72 -14.14 8.36
CA ILE A 171 5.83 -14.85 9.01
C ILE A 171 5.49 -16.33 9.20
N TYR A 172 4.29 -16.64 9.69
CA TYR A 172 3.87 -18.02 9.90
C TYR A 172 3.86 -18.83 8.59
N ILE A 173 3.27 -18.27 7.52
CA ILE A 173 3.23 -18.90 6.19
C ILE A 173 4.65 -19.06 5.62
N PHE A 174 5.53 -18.09 5.86
CA PHE A 174 6.92 -18.19 5.45
C PHE A 174 7.66 -19.36 6.13
N PHE A 175 7.58 -19.49 7.46
CA PHE A 175 8.25 -20.59 8.14
C PHE A 175 7.70 -21.95 7.67
N LYS A 176 6.40 -22.03 7.42
CA LYS A 176 5.76 -23.22 6.86
C LYS A 176 6.26 -23.54 5.44
N SER A 177 6.36 -22.56 4.55
CA SER A 177 6.85 -22.77 3.19
C SER A 177 8.35 -23.12 3.15
N THR A 178 9.16 -22.47 3.99
CA THR A 178 10.60 -22.73 4.10
C THR A 178 10.89 -24.16 4.58
N THR A 179 10.15 -24.63 5.60
CA THR A 179 10.30 -26.00 6.12
C THR A 179 9.87 -27.05 5.10
N GLN A 180 8.87 -26.77 4.25
CA GLN A 180 8.47 -27.64 3.15
C GLN A 180 9.52 -27.67 2.03
N CYS A 181 10.08 -26.52 1.67
CA CYS A 181 11.12 -26.41 0.64
C CYS A 181 12.42 -27.14 1.05
N MET A 182 12.82 -27.03 2.32
CA MET A 182 13.98 -27.73 2.88
C MET A 182 13.80 -29.27 2.94
N ARG A 183 12.56 -29.76 3.06
CA ARG A 183 12.25 -31.20 3.05
C ARG A 183 12.31 -31.83 1.65
N GLY A 184 12.32 -31.03 0.58
CA GLY A 184 12.39 -31.50 -0.82
C GLY A 184 13.73 -32.12 -1.25
N GLY A 185 14.73 -32.19 -0.36
CA GLY A 185 16.03 -32.82 -0.60
C GLY A 185 17.12 -31.86 -1.10
N ALA A 186 18.38 -32.30 -0.98
CA ALA A 186 19.59 -31.49 -1.15
C ALA A 186 19.77 -30.77 -2.50
N ARG A 187 18.95 -31.06 -3.52
CA ARG A 187 18.95 -30.34 -4.79
C ARG A 187 18.30 -28.95 -4.72
N PHE A 188 17.62 -28.63 -3.61
CA PHE A 188 16.96 -27.33 -3.35
C PHE A 188 17.56 -26.55 -2.17
N ALA A 189 18.77 -26.92 -1.73
CA ALA A 189 19.32 -26.54 -0.42
C ALA A 189 19.68 -25.05 -0.23
N ARG A 190 19.38 -24.15 -1.16
CA ARG A 190 19.55 -22.71 -0.96
C ARG A 190 18.21 -21.99 -1.08
N PRO A 191 17.55 -21.64 0.04
CA PRO A 191 16.39 -20.78 0.00
C PRO A 191 16.83 -19.38 -0.47
N ARG A 192 16.64 -19.10 -1.77
CA ARG A 192 16.83 -17.78 -2.39
C ARG A 192 15.90 -16.70 -1.80
N SER A 193 14.93 -17.11 -0.98
CA SER A 193 13.91 -16.28 -0.34
C SER A 193 14.34 -15.56 0.94
N MET A 194 15.44 -16.00 1.57
CA MET A 194 15.99 -15.36 2.76
C MET A 194 16.25 -13.85 2.57
N PRO A 195 16.93 -13.37 1.52
CA PRO A 195 17.21 -11.94 1.38
C PRO A 195 15.95 -11.09 1.17
N LEU A 196 14.99 -11.55 0.36
CA LEU A 196 13.76 -10.80 0.10
C LEU A 196 12.91 -10.67 1.37
N MET A 197 12.84 -11.74 2.16
CA MET A 197 12.14 -11.71 3.44
C MET A 197 12.93 -10.98 4.54
N ILE A 198 14.26 -11.04 4.55
CA ILE A 198 15.05 -10.22 5.49
C ILE A 198 14.88 -8.74 5.16
N VAL A 199 14.84 -8.36 3.88
CA VAL A 199 14.60 -6.99 3.44
C VAL A 199 13.18 -6.55 3.83
N LEU A 200 12.16 -7.37 3.60
CA LEU A 200 10.79 -7.13 4.09
C LEU A 200 10.76 -7.05 5.62
N GLY A 201 11.24 -8.05 6.34
CA GLY A 201 11.25 -8.06 7.81
C GLY A 201 11.98 -6.86 8.41
N LEU A 202 13.11 -6.43 7.83
CA LEU A 202 13.86 -5.25 8.28
C LEU A 202 13.16 -3.93 7.92
N SER A 203 12.50 -3.85 6.75
CA SER A 203 11.71 -2.67 6.38
C SER A 203 10.55 -2.45 7.34
N GLU A 204 9.98 -3.55 7.84
CA GLU A 204 8.75 -3.54 8.61
C GLU A 204 9.00 -3.29 10.10
N VAL A 205 10.18 -3.67 10.62
CA VAL A 205 10.64 -3.28 11.97
C VAL A 205 10.92 -1.78 12.06
N PHE A 206 11.30 -1.15 10.94
CA PHE A 206 11.62 0.27 10.91
C PHE A 206 10.41 1.18 11.20
N VAL A 207 9.17 0.72 10.96
CA VAL A 207 7.94 1.51 11.19
C VAL A 207 7.57 1.65 12.67
N PRO A 208 7.38 0.57 13.44
CA PRO A 208 7.14 0.70 14.88
C PRO A 208 8.35 1.37 15.53
N VAL A 209 9.58 1.11 15.08
CA VAL A 209 10.79 1.75 15.60
C VAL A 209 10.83 3.25 15.29
N SER A 210 10.46 3.70 14.10
CA SER A 210 10.41 5.13 13.77
C SER A 210 9.29 5.85 14.53
N LEU A 211 8.14 5.20 14.74
CA LEU A 211 7.10 5.64 15.67
C LEU A 211 7.56 5.62 17.13
N LEU A 212 8.49 4.73 17.50
CA LEU A 212 9.13 4.68 18.82
C LEU A 212 10.17 5.79 19.03
N LEU A 213 10.91 6.13 17.98
CA LEU A 213 11.98 7.13 17.97
C LEU A 213 11.45 8.57 17.82
N LEU A 214 10.24 8.75 17.32
CA LEU A 214 9.49 10.03 17.26
C LEU A 214 9.17 10.66 18.64
N ARG A 215 9.63 10.06 19.74
CA ARG A 215 9.43 10.52 21.13
C ARG A 215 10.32 11.72 21.50
N ARG A 216 11.21 12.17 20.62
CA ARG A 216 12.13 13.31 20.81
C ARG A 216 11.98 14.31 19.68
#